data_AF-A0A4U3FL12-F1
#
_entry.id   AF-A0A4U3FL12-F1
#
_cell.length_a   1.000
_cell.length_b   1.000
_cell.length_c   1.000
_cell.angle_alpha   90.00
_cell.angle_beta   90.00
_cell.angle_gamma   90.00
#
_symmetry.space_group_name_H-M   'P 1'
#
loop_
_entity.id
_entity.type
_entity.pdbx_description
1 polymer ?
#
loop_
_entity_poly.entity_id
_entity_poly.type
_entity_poly.pdbx_seq_one_letter_code
_entity_poly.pdbx_strand_id
1 'polypeptide(L)' 'MNSFNDQVYLILTKAEAEGALGFSSTANKILDIAKVQYQSSDEKGKQEVVDKIESLKAQPGVSFPQNYLALLQS' A
#
# COMPACT_ATOMS: atom_id res chain seq x y z
N MET A 1 7.07 -16.94 3.31
CA MET A 1 6.32 -15.85 3.97
C MET A 1 6.41 -14.65 3.04
N ASN A 2 5.37 -14.37 2.24
CA ASN A 2 5.33 -13.13 1.47
C ASN A 2 4.75 -12.06 2.38
N SER A 3 5.62 -11.32 3.05
CA SER A 3 5.19 -10.26 3.95
C SER A 3 4.51 -9.16 3.12
N PHE A 4 3.53 -8.47 3.69
CA PHE A 4 2.87 -7.32 3.04
C PHE A 4 3.89 -6.34 2.41
N ASN A 5 5.03 -6.14 3.08
CA ASN A 5 6.18 -5.39 2.58
C ASN A 5 6.75 -5.89 1.24
N ASP A 6 6.87 -7.20 1.04
CA ASP A 6 7.40 -7.78 -0.20
C ASP A 6 6.43 -7.55 -1.37
N GLN A 7 5.13 -7.65 -1.10
CA GLN A 7 4.10 -7.41 -2.12
C GLN A 7 4.05 -5.94 -2.52
N VAL A 8 4.13 -5.02 -1.56
CA VAL A 8 4.26 -3.58 -1.80
C VAL A 8 5.51 -3.29 -2.62
N TYR A 9 6.66 -3.87 -2.23
CA TYR A 9 7.92 -3.67 -2.93
C TYR A 9 7.86 -4.15 -4.39
N LEU A 10 7.22 -5.30 -4.64
CA LEU A 10 7.00 -5.81 -6.00
C LEU A 10 6.12 -4.88 -6.84
N ILE A 11 5.06 -4.31 -6.26
CA ILE A 11 4.20 -3.35 -6.95
C ILE A 11 5.00 -2.10 -7.32
N LEU A 12 5.77 -1.55 -6.39
CA LEU A 12 6.61 -0.39 -6.64
C LEU A 12 7.64 -0.68 -7.72
N THR A 13 8.40 -1.76 -7.57
CA THR A 13 9.41 -2.19 -8.56
C THR A 13 8.81 -2.35 -9.95
N LYS A 14 7.62 -2.97 -10.07
CA LYS A 14 6.91 -3.07 -11.35
C LYS A 14 6.48 -1.70 -11.88
N ALA A 15 5.95 -0.83 -11.02
CA ALA A 15 5.57 0.51 -11.40
C ALA A 15 6.78 1.34 -11.87
N GLU A 16 7.96 1.18 -11.26
CA GLU A 16 9.19 1.84 -11.75
C GLU A 16 9.58 1.30 -13.12
N ALA A 17 9.56 -0.02 -13.29
CA ALA A 17 9.92 -0.67 -14.55
C ALA A 17 8.97 -0.30 -15.70
N GLU A 18 7.69 -0.09 -15.41
CA GLU A 18 6.68 0.33 -16.39
C GLU A 18 6.61 1.85 -16.58
N GLY A 19 7.44 2.65 -15.87
CA GLY A 19 7.36 4.11 -15.88
C GLY A 19 6.03 4.65 -15.30
N ALA A 20 5.31 3.81 -14.54
CA ALA A 20 4.02 4.08 -13.93
C ALA A 20 4.12 4.47 -12.44
N LEU A 21 5.34 4.68 -11.93
CA LEU A 21 5.59 5.36 -10.66
C LEU A 21 4.84 6.70 -10.65
N GLY A 22 3.94 6.89 -9.69
CA GLY A 22 3.15 8.11 -9.54
C GLY A 22 1.72 8.02 -10.06
N PHE A 23 1.36 6.96 -10.79
CA PHE A 23 -0.02 6.77 -11.21
C PHE A 23 -0.88 6.18 -10.08
N SER A 24 -2.12 6.64 -10.01
CA SER A 24 -3.14 6.16 -9.07
C SER A 24 -3.31 4.63 -9.10
N SER A 25 -2.97 4.00 -10.23
CA SER A 25 -2.95 2.55 -10.42
C SER A 25 -2.03 1.81 -9.44
N THR A 26 -0.87 2.39 -9.12
CA THR A 26 0.12 1.81 -8.20
C THR A 26 -0.38 1.91 -6.76
N ALA A 27 -0.89 3.08 -6.37
CA ALA A 27 -1.50 3.29 -5.06
C ALA A 27 -2.73 2.40 -4.86
N ASN A 28 -3.58 2.24 -5.87
CA ASN A 28 -4.75 1.37 -5.81
C ASN A 28 -4.36 -0.10 -5.62
N LYS A 29 -3.34 -0.59 -6.33
CA LYS A 29 -2.83 -1.96 -6.12
C LYS A 29 -2.30 -2.16 -4.70
N ILE A 30 -1.58 -1.19 -4.16
CA ILE A 30 -1.08 -1.25 -2.77
C ILE A 30 -2.25 -1.25 -1.78
N LEU A 31 -3.27 -0.42 -2.01
CA LEU A 31 -4.47 -0.36 -1.18
C LEU A 31 -5.28 -1.66 -1.21
N ASP A 32 -5.35 -2.33 -2.35
CA ASP A 32 -6.07 -3.59 -2.50
C ASP A 32 -5.45 -4.70 -1.63
N ILE A 33 -4.13 -4.85 -1.70
CA ILE A 33 -3.39 -5.82 -0.87
C ILE A 33 -3.42 -5.40 0.60
N ALA A 34 -3.25 -4.09 0.87
CA ALA A 34 -3.33 -3.54 2.22
C ALA A 34 -4.69 -3.80 2.85
N LYS A 35 -5.78 -3.70 2.09
CA LYS A 35 -7.14 -3.97 2.56
C LYS A 35 -7.29 -5.43 2.99
N VAL A 36 -6.87 -6.37 2.15
CA VAL A 36 -6.92 -7.81 2.47
C VAL A 36 -6.12 -8.11 3.74
N GLN A 37 -4.91 -7.55 3.86
CA GLN A 37 -4.07 -7.70 5.05
C GLN A 37 -4.71 -7.05 6.29
N TYR A 38 -5.23 -5.83 6.16
CA TYR A 38 -5.84 -5.06 7.25
C TYR A 38 -7.10 -5.74 7.79
N GLN A 39 -7.93 -6.31 6.92
CA GLN A 39 -9.13 -7.05 7.30
C GLN A 39 -8.80 -8.42 7.92
N SER A 40 -7.70 -9.05 7.51
CA SER A 40 -7.28 -10.37 7.99
C SER A 40 -6.33 -10.34 9.19
N SER A 41 -5.88 -9.16 9.63
CA SER A 41 -4.92 -9.01 10.73
C SER A 41 -5.56 -8.47 12.01
N ASP A 42 -4.95 -8.80 13.15
CA ASP A 42 -5.24 -8.19 14.45
C ASP A 42 -4.75 -6.72 14.51
N GLU A 43 -5.05 -6.01 15.61
CA GLU A 43 -4.70 -4.58 15.80
C GLU A 43 -3.24 -4.26 15.46
N LYS A 44 -2.31 -5.15 15.81
CA LYS A 44 -0.88 -4.98 15.51
C LYS A 44 -0.58 -5.03 14.00
N GLY A 45 -1.15 -6.00 13.29
CA GLY A 45 -0.96 -6.09 11.83
C GLY A 45 -1.69 -4.99 11.07
N LYS A 46 -2.82 -4.49 11.62
CA LYS A 46 -3.49 -3.28 11.12
C LYS A 46 -2.58 -2.05 11.22
N GLN A 47 -1.92 -1.86 12.37
CA GLN A 47 -0.92 -0.79 12.53
C GLN A 47 0.23 -0.93 11.53
N GLU A 48 0.78 -2.13 11.35
CA GLU A 48 1.88 -2.35 10.39
C GLU A 48 1.49 -1.97 8.95
N VAL A 49 0.25 -2.25 8.55
CA VAL A 49 -0.28 -1.84 7.24
C VAL A 49 -0.35 -0.31 7.12
N VAL A 50 -0.85 0.36 8.15
CA VAL A 50 -0.99 1.83 8.19
C VAL A 50 0.38 2.50 8.17
N ASP A 51 1.30 2.09 9.05
CA ASP A 51 2.67 2.62 9.13
C ASP A 51 3.40 2.51 7.79
N LYS A 52 3.18 1.41 7.08
CA LYS A 52 3.78 1.21 5.76
C LYS A 52 3.17 2.15 4.73
N ILE A 53 1.84 2.30 4.67
CA ILE A 53 1.20 3.25 3.74
C ILE A 53 1.66 4.68 4.03
N GLU A 54 1.76 5.07 5.30
CA GLU A 54 2.28 6.38 5.69
C GLU A 54 3.74 6.58 5.23
N SER A 55 4.58 5.56 5.42
CA SER A 55 5.96 5.57 4.93
C SER A 55 6.03 5.74 3.40
N LEU A 56 5.16 5.05 2.66
CA LEU A 56 5.10 5.15 1.19
C LEU A 56 4.56 6.51 0.73
N LYS A 57 3.60 7.07 1.45
CA LYS A 57 3.04 8.41 1.20
C LYS A 57 4.09 9.51 1.41
N ALA A 58 5.04 9.30 2.31
CA ALA A 58 6.17 10.19 2.50
C ALA A 58 7.21 10.10 1.36
N GLN A 59 7.19 9.01 0.56
CA GLN A 59 8.09 8.87 -0.57
C GLN A 59 7.56 9.63 -1.81
N PRO A 60 8.43 10.38 -2.49
CA PRO A 60 8.07 11.03 -3.75
C PRO A 60 7.79 9.97 -4.83
N GLY A 61 6.66 10.11 -5.53
CA GLY A 61 6.27 9.18 -6.61
C GLY A 61 5.18 8.18 -6.25
N VAL A 62 4.59 8.21 -5.05
CA VAL A 62 3.37 7.44 -4.74
C VAL A 62 2.35 8.33 -4.04
N SER A 63 1.32 8.74 -4.79
CA SER A 63 0.22 9.53 -4.22
C SER A 63 -0.87 8.60 -3.70
N PHE A 64 -1.04 8.55 -2.38
CA PHE A 64 -2.17 7.88 -1.75
C PHE A 64 -3.34 8.85 -1.52
N PRO A 65 -4.60 8.38 -1.67
CA PRO A 65 -5.76 9.16 -1.29
C PRO A 65 -5.75 9.47 0.22
N GLN A 66 -6.20 10.67 0.61
CA GLN A 66 -6.29 11.06 2.02
C GLN A 66 -7.20 10.13 2.84
N ASN A 67 -8.24 9.59 2.20
CA ASN A 67 -9.21 8.68 2.80
C ASN A 67 -8.80 7.21 2.73
N TYR A 68 -7.50 6.89 2.59
CA TYR A 68 -7.04 5.50 2.49
C TYR A 68 -7.49 4.62 3.66
N LEU A 69 -7.49 5.13 4.90
CA LEU A 69 -7.99 4.39 6.07
C LEU A 69 -9.44 3.93 5.91
N ALA A 70 -10.30 4.81 5.41
CA ALA A 70 -11.69 4.47 5.12
C ALA A 70 -11.78 3.39 4.03
N LEU A 71 -10.90 3.43 3.02
CA LEU A 71 -10.84 2.41 1.97
C LEU A 71 -10.40 1.03 2.49
N LEU A 72 -9.54 0.98 3.52
CA LEU A 72 -9.12 -0.25 4.17
C LEU A 72 -10.21 -0.85 5.07
N GLN A 73 -11.05 0.00 5.66
CA GLN A 73 -12.14 -0.39 6.55
C GLN A 73 -13.43 -0.75 5.81
N SER A 74 -13.64 -0.17 4.63
CA SER A 74 -14.84 -0.38 3.79
C SER A 74 -14.84 -1.72 3.10
#